data_AF-A0A2G8KCZ7-F1
#
_entry.id   AF-A0A2G8KCZ7-F1
#
_cell.length_a   1.000
_cell.length_b   1.000
_cell.length_c   1.000
_cell.angle_alpha   90.00
_cell.angle_beta   90.00
_cell.angle_gamma   90.00
#
_symmetry.space_group_name_H-M   'P 1'
#
loop_
_entity.id
_entity.type
_entity.pdbx_description
1 polymer ?
#
loop_
_entity_poly.entity_id
_entity_poly.type
_entity_poly.pdbx_seq_one_letter_code
_entity_poly.pdbx_strand_id
1 'polypeptide(L)'
;MAFNITLRLHCDFCAVVASSGHLVNSSAGPEIDRYPCVIRMNSATTVNFEIDVGQKTDIRVIGMVNMKDLKNHTEWQDELFRNESTKASKIIVPWLYNSAIDKETDEYYLIAKEFAEIYPATEVVLLTPDKMKTAEDIFKAEVGISRKEAKTWLTTGWMTMLFAIDVCDAIDVFGLAQDNHCLLHPNDITPYHYYEPEGKTECSYYKVSEEKLTQGHKFITEKAVFERWANKHTIAFLYPHWHASSNKMKKTLETPFLKKYNEAKKKKALVKKVKVVVRRKVRRKVPVKKQGRKKHTEKNKKRGTNGNNRKIGKVVSR
;
A
#
# COMPACT_ATOMS: atom_id res chain seq x y z
N MET A 1 26.23 -9.82 6.38
CA MET A 1 26.04 -8.79 7.43
C MET A 1 25.45 -7.56 6.76
N ALA A 2 24.25 -7.12 7.14
CA ALA A 2 23.72 -5.85 6.64
C ALA A 2 24.29 -4.73 7.52
N PHE A 3 25.25 -3.99 7.00
CA PHE A 3 25.82 -2.85 7.70
C PHE A 3 24.75 -1.76 7.82
N ASN A 4 24.58 -1.21 9.02
CA ASN A 4 23.72 -0.05 9.25
C ASN A 4 24.46 1.18 8.71
N ILE A 5 24.44 1.37 7.40
CA ILE A 5 25.15 2.45 6.70
C ILE A 5 24.23 3.67 6.65
N THR A 6 24.75 4.85 6.98
CA THR A 6 24.06 6.10 6.73
C THR A 6 23.98 6.34 5.23
N LEU A 7 22.77 6.33 4.66
CA LEU A 7 22.55 6.69 3.26
C LEU A 7 22.97 8.15 3.04
N ARG A 8 24.02 8.37 2.25
CA ARG A 8 24.43 9.70 1.78
C ARG A 8 23.90 9.89 0.37
N LEU A 9 22.79 10.61 0.26
CA LEU A 9 22.10 10.91 -0.99
C LEU A 9 21.56 12.33 -0.92
N HIS A 10 21.77 13.10 -1.98
CA HIS A 10 21.30 14.47 -2.11
C HIS A 10 20.99 14.74 -3.58
N CYS A 11 19.87 15.40 -3.84
CA CYS A 11 19.40 15.80 -5.17
C CYS A 11 18.98 17.27 -5.13
N ASP A 12 19.52 18.12 -6.00
CA ASP A 12 19.16 19.54 -6.00
C ASP A 12 17.67 19.75 -6.36
N PHE A 13 17.16 18.99 -7.35
CA PHE A 13 15.77 19.08 -7.78
C PHE A 13 15.20 17.72 -8.17
N CYS A 14 14.08 17.35 -7.57
CA CYS A 14 13.47 16.05 -7.76
C CYS A 14 12.14 16.13 -8.51
N ALA A 15 11.96 15.26 -9.50
CA ALA A 15 10.64 14.88 -10.00
C ALA A 15 10.15 13.65 -9.23
N VAL A 16 9.07 13.79 -8.46
CA VAL A 16 8.36 12.66 -7.86
C VAL A 16 7.19 12.29 -8.76
N VAL A 17 7.31 11.16 -9.47
CA VAL A 17 6.26 10.69 -10.39
C VAL A 17 5.33 9.75 -9.64
N ALA A 18 4.14 10.25 -9.32
CA ALA A 18 3.06 9.43 -8.78
C ALA A 18 2.46 8.51 -9.86
N SER A 19 1.64 7.57 -9.43
CA SER A 19 1.14 6.52 -10.30
C SER A 19 -0.24 6.83 -10.91
N SER A 20 -0.84 7.99 -10.64
CA SER A 20 -2.23 8.29 -11.03
C SER A 20 -2.45 8.26 -12.54
N GLY A 21 -3.66 7.88 -12.96
CA GLY A 21 -4.12 8.00 -14.34
C GLY A 21 -4.19 9.44 -14.87
N HIS A 22 -4.04 10.46 -14.02
CA HIS A 22 -3.94 11.85 -14.47
C HIS A 22 -2.74 12.14 -15.38
N LEU A 23 -1.75 11.26 -15.40
CA LEU A 23 -0.61 11.36 -16.30
C LEU A 23 -0.94 10.92 -17.74
N VAL A 24 -2.01 10.16 -17.96
CA VAL A 24 -2.37 9.69 -19.31
C VAL A 24 -2.70 10.87 -20.22
N ASN A 25 -2.11 10.89 -21.42
CA ASN A 25 -2.18 11.97 -22.40
C ASN A 25 -1.66 13.34 -21.90
N SER A 26 -0.85 13.37 -20.85
CA SER A 26 -0.25 14.61 -20.34
C SER A 26 0.92 15.11 -21.19
N SER A 27 1.57 14.21 -21.95
CA SER A 27 2.84 14.50 -22.64
C SER A 27 3.94 15.05 -21.71
N ALA A 28 3.90 14.75 -20.42
CA ALA A 28 4.83 15.28 -19.43
C ALA A 28 6.20 14.58 -19.44
N GLY A 29 6.37 13.49 -20.19
CA GLY A 29 7.59 12.68 -20.17
C GLY A 29 8.88 13.45 -20.47
N PRO A 30 8.95 14.26 -21.54
CA PRO A 30 10.12 15.08 -21.83
C PRO A 30 10.44 16.13 -20.76
N GLU A 31 9.45 16.55 -19.97
CA GLU A 31 9.67 17.46 -18.83
C GLU A 31 10.23 16.70 -17.63
N ILE A 32 9.63 15.56 -17.28
CA ILE A 32 10.07 14.68 -16.20
C ILE A 32 11.54 14.26 -16.39
N ASP A 33 11.92 13.85 -17.60
CA ASP A 33 13.26 13.33 -17.89
C ASP A 33 14.37 14.41 -17.82
N ARG A 34 14.02 15.70 -17.74
CA ARG A 34 14.98 16.80 -17.54
C ARG A 34 15.43 16.97 -16.10
N TYR A 35 14.70 16.39 -15.15
CA TYR A 35 15.06 16.52 -13.74
C TYR A 35 16.35 15.77 -13.45
N PRO A 36 17.25 16.33 -12.61
CA PRO A 36 18.49 15.65 -12.26
C PRO A 36 18.22 14.38 -11.46
N CYS A 37 17.09 14.30 -10.74
CA CYS A 37 16.71 13.18 -9.89
C CYS A 37 15.22 12.84 -10.09
N VAL A 38 14.92 11.66 -10.64
CA VAL A 38 13.55 11.16 -10.86
C VAL A 38 13.24 10.01 -9.90
N ILE A 39 12.22 10.21 -9.07
CA ILE A 39 11.75 9.28 -8.05
C ILE A 39 10.42 8.68 -8.50
N ARG A 40 10.37 7.36 -8.64
CA ARG A 40 9.15 6.61 -8.99
C ARG A 40 8.78 5.61 -7.90
N MET A 41 7.58 5.04 -7.98
CA MET A 41 7.06 4.14 -6.95
C MET A 41 6.66 2.77 -7.49
N ASN A 42 6.86 1.74 -6.65
CA ASN A 42 6.35 0.37 -6.84
C ASN A 42 6.56 -0.15 -8.28
N SER A 43 5.52 -0.74 -8.87
CA SER A 43 5.48 -1.31 -10.23
C SER A 43 5.05 -0.32 -11.31
N ALA A 44 5.13 0.99 -11.06
CA ALA A 44 4.72 2.00 -12.04
C ALA A 44 5.68 2.01 -13.24
N THR A 45 5.35 1.23 -14.27
CA THR A 45 6.20 1.02 -15.44
C THR A 45 6.32 2.27 -16.29
N THR A 46 7.47 2.52 -16.89
CA THR A 46 7.60 3.55 -17.95
C THR A 46 7.32 3.00 -19.33
N VAL A 47 7.34 1.66 -19.50
CA VAL A 47 7.28 1.00 -20.80
C VAL A 47 5.90 1.20 -21.44
N ASN A 48 5.89 1.75 -22.65
CA ASN A 48 4.70 2.18 -23.40
C ASN A 48 3.99 3.43 -22.85
N PHE A 49 4.55 4.10 -21.84
CA PHE A 49 4.02 5.34 -21.26
C PHE A 49 5.03 6.49 -21.32
N GLU A 50 6.13 6.33 -22.06
CA GLU A 50 7.29 7.23 -22.05
C GLU A 50 6.92 8.67 -22.42
N ILE A 51 5.96 8.84 -23.32
CA ILE A 51 5.46 10.17 -23.74
C ILE A 51 4.87 10.92 -22.54
N ASP A 52 4.16 10.22 -21.67
CA ASP A 52 3.41 10.79 -20.56
C ASP A 52 4.22 10.82 -19.26
N VAL A 53 5.04 9.80 -19.01
CA VAL A 53 5.71 9.62 -17.71
C VAL A 53 7.23 9.67 -17.79
N GLY A 54 7.81 9.74 -18.99
CA GLY A 54 9.27 9.71 -19.19
C GLY A 54 9.85 8.32 -19.02
N GLN A 55 11.16 8.18 -19.27
CA GLN A 55 11.90 6.91 -19.15
C GLN A 55 12.82 6.89 -17.94
N LYS A 56 13.34 8.05 -17.53
CA LYS A 56 14.39 8.14 -16.52
C LYS A 56 13.86 7.69 -15.15
N THR A 57 14.66 6.90 -14.44
CA THR A 57 14.42 6.52 -13.05
C THR A 57 15.75 6.49 -12.30
N ASP A 58 15.96 7.41 -11.37
CA ASP A 58 17.15 7.38 -10.50
C ASP A 58 16.87 6.54 -9.26
N ILE A 59 15.68 6.73 -8.67
CA ILE A 59 15.29 6.11 -7.41
C ILE A 59 13.91 5.48 -7.57
N ARG A 60 13.78 4.22 -7.15
CA ARG A 60 12.50 3.52 -7.06
C ARG A 60 12.14 3.25 -5.60
N VAL A 61 11.04 3.81 -5.11
CA VAL A 61 10.52 3.53 -3.76
C VAL A 61 9.50 2.40 -3.83
N ILE A 62 9.77 1.27 -3.18
CA ILE A 62 8.91 0.08 -3.23
C ILE A 62 8.46 -0.28 -1.83
N GLY A 63 7.17 -0.09 -1.54
CA GLY A 63 6.60 -0.53 -0.27
C GLY A 63 6.82 -2.04 -0.09
N MET A 64 7.27 -2.47 1.09
CA MET A 64 7.72 -3.86 1.33
C MET A 64 6.75 -4.93 0.81
N VAL A 65 5.44 -4.69 0.90
CA VAL A 65 4.41 -5.64 0.47
C VAL A 65 4.43 -5.90 -1.03
N ASN A 66 4.91 -4.94 -1.81
CA ASN A 66 5.04 -5.02 -3.27
C ASN A 66 6.34 -5.72 -3.72
N MET A 67 7.26 -6.03 -2.80
CA MET A 67 8.47 -6.80 -3.14
C MET A 67 8.12 -8.19 -3.66
N LYS A 68 7.05 -8.79 -3.14
CA LYS A 68 6.54 -10.09 -3.60
C LYS A 68 6.06 -10.03 -5.04
N ASP A 69 5.32 -8.98 -5.40
CA ASP A 69 4.84 -8.82 -6.77
C ASP A 69 6.01 -8.57 -7.72
N LEU A 70 6.99 -7.74 -7.33
CA LEU A 70 8.23 -7.56 -8.10
C LEU A 70 8.98 -8.88 -8.32
N LYS A 71 9.07 -9.75 -7.31
CA LYS A 71 9.69 -11.08 -7.45
C LYS A 71 8.96 -11.98 -8.46
N ASN A 72 7.65 -11.82 -8.60
CA ASN A 72 6.84 -12.67 -9.47
C ASN A 72 6.77 -12.19 -10.92
N HIS A 73 7.21 -10.95 -11.22
CA HIS A 73 7.13 -10.35 -12.56
C HIS A 73 8.54 -10.05 -13.10
N THR A 74 9.03 -10.90 -14.00
CA THR A 74 10.37 -10.77 -14.60
C THR A 74 10.50 -9.49 -15.40
N GLU A 75 9.44 -9.05 -16.06
CA GLU A 75 9.40 -7.81 -16.85
C GLU A 75 9.65 -6.56 -15.99
N TRP A 76 9.14 -6.54 -14.76
CA TRP A 76 9.42 -5.45 -13.82
C TRP A 76 10.85 -5.52 -13.32
N GLN A 77 11.40 -6.71 -13.14
CA GLN A 77 12.82 -6.87 -12.79
C GLN A 77 13.73 -6.42 -13.94
N ASP A 78 13.37 -6.72 -15.19
CA ASP A 78 14.10 -6.26 -16.36
C ASP A 78 14.11 -4.74 -16.44
N GLU A 79 12.95 -4.08 -16.29
CA GLU A 79 12.84 -2.62 -16.28
C GLU A 79 13.66 -1.97 -15.15
N LEU A 80 13.55 -2.50 -13.92
CA LEU A 80 14.12 -1.86 -12.74
C LEU A 80 15.60 -2.12 -12.54
N PHE A 81 16.12 -3.26 -13.01
CA PHE A 81 17.49 -3.69 -12.70
C PHE A 81 18.38 -3.89 -13.93
N ARG A 82 17.83 -4.19 -15.11
CA ARG A 82 18.63 -4.65 -16.27
C ARG A 82 18.63 -3.68 -17.44
N ASN A 83 17.52 -3.00 -17.70
CA ASN A 83 17.40 -2.11 -18.84
C ASN A 83 18.18 -0.81 -18.60
N GLU A 84 19.19 -0.54 -19.41
CA GLU A 84 20.09 0.62 -19.24
C GLU A 84 19.37 1.98 -19.27
N SER A 85 18.23 2.09 -19.95
CA SER A 85 17.47 3.34 -20.06
C SER A 85 16.55 3.59 -18.85
N THR A 86 16.09 2.53 -18.18
CA THR A 86 15.04 2.61 -17.13
C THR A 86 15.48 2.13 -15.77
N LYS A 87 16.62 1.43 -15.67
CA LYS A 87 17.09 0.82 -14.42
C LYS A 87 17.26 1.89 -13.35
N ALA A 88 16.84 1.56 -12.13
CA ALA A 88 17.04 2.43 -10.99
C ALA A 88 18.48 2.29 -10.48
N SER A 89 19.08 3.43 -10.10
CA SER A 89 20.35 3.41 -9.37
C SER A 89 20.16 2.92 -7.94
N LYS A 90 19.01 3.23 -7.32
CA LYS A 90 18.65 2.80 -5.97
C LYS A 90 17.20 2.34 -5.86
N ILE A 91 16.98 1.29 -5.07
CA ILE A 91 15.66 0.89 -4.60
C ILE A 91 15.55 1.14 -3.11
N ILE A 92 14.58 1.96 -2.71
CA ILE A 92 14.30 2.28 -1.32
C ILE A 92 13.08 1.48 -0.86
N VAL A 93 13.22 0.67 0.19
CA VAL A 93 12.18 -0.23 0.68
C VAL A 93 11.66 0.24 2.05
N PRO A 94 10.56 1.03 2.10
CA PRO A 94 9.86 1.33 3.35
C PRO A 94 8.97 0.18 3.83
N TRP A 95 8.90 -0.02 5.15
CA TRP A 95 8.04 -1.04 5.79
C TRP A 95 6.57 -0.64 5.92
N LEU A 96 6.20 0.60 5.59
CA LEU A 96 4.83 1.17 5.64
C LEU A 96 4.18 1.26 7.05
N TYR A 97 4.72 0.55 8.03
CA TYR A 97 4.41 0.63 9.45
C TYR A 97 5.60 0.14 10.28
N ASN A 98 5.68 0.56 11.54
CA ASN A 98 6.75 0.11 12.41
C ASN A 98 6.44 -1.28 13.00
N SER A 99 7.28 -2.26 12.69
CA SER A 99 7.23 -3.64 13.21
C SER A 99 8.63 -4.19 13.43
N ALA A 100 8.74 -5.15 14.36
CA ALA A 100 9.95 -5.96 14.47
C ALA A 100 10.07 -6.86 13.23
N ILE A 101 11.28 -6.99 12.70
CA ILE A 101 11.57 -7.72 11.47
C ILE A 101 12.52 -8.87 11.83
N ASP A 102 12.08 -10.10 11.61
CA ASP A 102 12.94 -11.27 11.72
C ASP A 102 13.67 -11.47 10.39
N LYS A 103 14.97 -11.19 10.38
CA LYS A 103 15.79 -11.22 9.17
C LYS A 103 16.04 -12.64 8.63
N GLU A 104 15.68 -13.67 9.38
CA GLU A 104 15.82 -15.07 8.96
C GLU A 104 14.55 -15.60 8.30
N THR A 105 13.38 -15.05 8.65
CA THR A 105 12.08 -15.60 8.25
C THR A 105 11.16 -14.62 7.53
N ASP A 106 11.40 -13.31 7.62
CA ASP A 106 10.57 -12.29 6.98
C ASP A 106 10.70 -12.36 5.45
N GLU A 107 9.59 -12.69 4.78
CA GLU A 107 9.52 -12.89 3.33
C GLU A 107 10.04 -11.65 2.57
N TYR A 108 9.64 -10.44 2.95
CA TYR A 108 10.00 -9.21 2.23
C TYR A 108 11.46 -8.84 2.43
N TYR A 109 11.99 -9.03 3.64
CA TYR A 109 13.42 -8.87 3.92
C TYR A 109 14.26 -9.80 3.04
N LEU A 110 13.89 -11.08 2.97
CA LEU A 110 14.63 -12.09 2.21
C LEU A 110 14.61 -11.77 0.71
N ILE A 111 13.47 -11.30 0.17
CA ILE A 111 13.39 -10.87 -1.23
C ILE A 111 14.27 -9.64 -1.50
N ALA A 112 14.22 -8.63 -0.63
CA ALA A 112 15.05 -7.43 -0.79
C ALA A 112 16.56 -7.78 -0.74
N LYS A 113 16.94 -8.67 0.17
CA LYS A 113 18.30 -9.19 0.27
C LYS A 113 18.73 -9.94 -0.99
N GLU A 114 17.88 -10.83 -1.51
CA GLU A 114 18.12 -11.58 -2.74
C GLU A 114 18.34 -10.63 -3.94
N PHE A 115 17.50 -9.60 -4.10
CA PHE A 115 17.70 -8.62 -5.16
C PHE A 115 18.99 -7.82 -5.01
N ALA A 116 19.39 -7.46 -3.79
CA ALA A 116 20.67 -6.81 -3.54
C ALA A 116 21.88 -7.68 -3.95
N GLU A 117 21.74 -9.01 -3.81
CA GLU A 117 22.78 -9.98 -4.18
C GLU A 117 22.81 -10.24 -5.70
N ILE A 118 21.65 -10.33 -6.34
CA ILE A 118 21.53 -10.63 -7.78
C ILE A 118 21.82 -9.40 -8.66
N TYR A 119 21.48 -8.19 -8.20
CA TYR A 119 21.60 -6.96 -8.97
C TYR A 119 22.55 -5.95 -8.29
N PRO A 120 23.86 -6.23 -8.22
CA PRO A 120 24.81 -5.41 -7.47
C PRO A 120 25.01 -3.99 -8.03
N ALA A 121 24.54 -3.72 -9.26
CA ALA A 121 24.57 -2.39 -9.86
C ALA A 121 23.47 -1.45 -9.29
N THR A 122 22.44 -2.00 -8.64
CA THR A 122 21.34 -1.24 -8.05
C THR A 122 21.37 -1.39 -6.54
N GLU A 123 21.55 -0.28 -5.82
CA GLU A 123 21.62 -0.33 -4.36
C GLU A 123 20.23 -0.52 -3.75
N VAL A 124 20.00 -1.62 -3.06
CA VAL A 124 18.74 -1.89 -2.33
C VAL A 124 18.89 -1.47 -0.87
N VAL A 125 18.12 -0.46 -0.46
CA VAL A 125 18.19 0.15 0.87
C VAL A 125 16.87 -0.06 1.61
N LEU A 126 16.92 -0.72 2.77
CA LEU A 126 15.75 -0.90 3.62
C LEU A 126 15.69 0.21 4.68
N LEU A 127 14.52 0.82 4.87
CA LEU A 127 14.37 1.83 5.92
C LEU A 127 14.45 1.20 7.32
N THR A 128 15.10 1.91 8.23
CA THR A 128 15.28 1.46 9.62
C THR A 128 13.99 1.61 10.44
N PRO A 129 13.85 0.84 11.55
CA PRO A 129 12.76 1.03 12.49
C PRO A 129 12.64 2.47 13.03
N ASP A 130 13.75 3.19 13.19
CA ASP A 130 13.75 4.59 13.64
C ASP A 130 13.18 5.54 12.60
N LYS A 131 13.49 5.34 11.30
CA LYS A 131 12.87 6.08 10.21
C LYS A 131 11.37 5.77 10.12
N MET A 132 10.97 4.51 10.32
CA MET A 132 9.55 4.14 10.38
C MET A 132 8.82 4.76 11.57
N LYS A 133 9.47 4.80 12.75
CA LYS A 133 8.93 5.50 13.93
C LYS A 133 8.74 6.99 13.64
N THR A 134 9.73 7.63 13.02
CA THR A 134 9.66 9.05 12.63
C THR A 134 8.48 9.30 11.70
N ALA A 135 8.27 8.45 10.69
CA ALA A 135 7.12 8.55 9.79
C ALA A 135 5.76 8.39 10.53
N GLU A 136 5.66 7.47 11.50
CA GLU A 136 4.46 7.32 12.34
C GLU A 136 4.22 8.54 13.26
N ASP A 137 5.29 9.13 13.80
CA ASP A 137 5.22 10.32 14.65
C ASP A 137 4.76 11.56 13.85
N ILE A 138 5.31 11.75 12.64
CA ILE A 138 4.87 12.81 11.71
C ILE A 138 3.41 12.61 11.33
N PHE A 139 2.99 11.38 10.98
CA PHE A 139 1.60 11.09 10.67
C PHE A 139 0.68 11.47 11.83
N LYS A 140 1.04 11.07 13.06
CA LYS A 140 0.28 11.43 14.26
C LYS A 140 0.22 12.94 14.47
N ALA A 141 1.32 13.66 14.25
CA ALA A 141 1.39 15.11 14.41
C ALA A 141 0.51 15.85 13.40
N GLU A 142 0.52 15.42 12.13
CA GLU A 142 -0.25 16.07 11.06
C GLU A 142 -1.75 15.73 11.12
N VAL A 143 -2.07 14.47 11.42
CA VAL A 143 -3.45 13.92 11.37
C VAL A 143 -4.16 13.99 12.73
N GLY A 144 -3.42 14.06 13.84
CA GLY A 144 -3.96 14.08 15.21
C GLY A 144 -4.39 12.70 15.74
N ILE A 145 -4.21 11.63 14.96
CA ILE A 145 -4.53 10.24 15.32
C ILE A 145 -3.34 9.38 14.90
N SER A 146 -2.86 8.50 15.78
CA SER A 146 -1.78 7.60 15.39
C SER A 146 -2.24 6.57 14.36
N ARG A 147 -1.30 6.10 13.53
CA ARG A 147 -1.55 5.00 12.59
C ARG A 147 -2.13 3.76 13.28
N LYS A 148 -1.65 3.44 14.50
CA LYS A 148 -2.13 2.33 15.33
C LYS A 148 -3.60 2.51 15.76
N GLU A 149 -3.98 3.72 16.19
CA GLU A 149 -5.38 4.05 16.55
C GLU A 149 -6.32 3.99 15.34
N ALA A 150 -5.86 4.46 14.17
CA ALA A 150 -6.59 4.40 12.91
C ALA A 150 -6.57 3.01 12.26
N LYS A 151 -5.74 2.09 12.76
CA LYS A 151 -5.49 0.76 12.17
C LYS A 151 -5.22 0.81 10.67
N THR A 152 -4.44 1.78 10.25
CA THR A 152 -4.07 2.02 8.85
C THR A 152 -2.60 1.65 8.60
N TRP A 153 -2.12 1.81 7.38
CA TRP A 153 -0.72 1.71 6.99
C TRP A 153 -0.39 2.92 6.13
N LEU A 154 0.83 3.43 6.24
CA LEU A 154 1.27 4.56 5.41
C LEU A 154 1.37 4.09 3.96
N THR A 155 0.94 4.91 3.00
CA THR A 155 1.12 4.55 1.59
C THR A 155 2.59 4.63 1.19
N THR A 156 2.96 3.96 0.09
CA THR A 156 4.26 4.22 -0.55
C THR A 156 4.39 5.70 -0.93
N GLY A 157 3.30 6.36 -1.33
CA GLY A 157 3.28 7.80 -1.63
C GLY A 157 3.69 8.66 -0.44
N TRP A 158 3.13 8.40 0.75
CA TRP A 158 3.53 9.07 1.99
C TRP A 158 5.02 8.88 2.30
N MET A 159 5.50 7.64 2.20
CA MET A 159 6.91 7.33 2.45
C MET A 159 7.83 7.96 1.41
N THR A 160 7.39 8.06 0.16
CA THR A 160 8.14 8.70 -0.94
C THR A 160 8.22 10.20 -0.75
N MET A 161 7.13 10.86 -0.33
CA MET A 161 7.14 12.29 -0.04
C MET A 161 8.07 12.62 1.14
N LEU A 162 8.04 11.84 2.22
CA LEU A 162 9.00 12.00 3.33
C LEU A 162 10.44 11.78 2.87
N PHE A 163 10.69 10.75 2.06
CA PHE A 163 12.01 10.48 1.52
C PHE A 163 12.50 11.61 0.61
N ALA A 164 11.65 12.14 -0.28
CA ALA A 164 11.98 13.26 -1.15
C ALA A 164 12.31 14.53 -0.34
N ILE A 165 11.54 14.83 0.72
CA ILE A 165 11.83 15.95 1.63
C ILE A 165 13.19 15.79 2.33
N ASP A 166 13.60 14.57 2.65
CA ASP A 166 14.88 14.29 3.30
C ASP A 166 16.09 14.46 2.36
N VAL A 167 15.91 14.31 1.04
CA VAL A 167 17.03 14.23 0.08
C VAL A 167 17.03 15.31 -1.00
N CYS A 168 15.94 16.05 -1.18
CA CYS A 168 15.77 17.02 -2.25
C CYS A 168 15.66 18.47 -1.74
N ASP A 169 16.27 19.44 -2.42
CA ASP A 169 16.09 20.87 -2.09
C ASP A 169 14.76 21.44 -2.61
N ALA A 170 14.34 20.96 -3.79
CA ALA A 170 13.03 21.25 -4.39
C ALA A 170 12.40 19.97 -4.96
N ILE A 171 11.06 19.93 -5.03
CA ILE A 171 10.30 18.76 -5.44
C ILE A 171 9.13 19.18 -6.34
N ASP A 172 9.07 18.63 -7.54
CA ASP A 172 7.88 18.71 -8.39
C ASP A 172 7.21 17.34 -8.43
N VAL A 173 5.95 17.29 -8.03
CA VAL A 173 5.16 16.07 -7.92
C VAL A 173 4.24 15.95 -9.13
N PHE A 174 4.45 14.92 -9.94
CA PHE A 174 3.68 14.65 -11.16
C PHE A 174 2.59 13.61 -10.88
N GLY A 175 1.38 13.79 -11.41
CA GLY A 175 0.36 12.74 -11.35
C GLY A 175 -0.35 12.65 -10.00
N LEU A 176 -0.55 13.76 -9.31
CA LEU A 176 -1.22 13.78 -8.02
C LEU A 176 -2.23 14.92 -7.93
N ALA A 177 -3.52 14.63 -8.08
CA ALA A 177 -4.57 15.63 -7.96
C ALA A 177 -4.71 16.18 -6.52
N GLN A 178 -5.42 17.29 -6.33
CA GLN A 178 -5.67 17.83 -4.99
C GLN A 178 -6.59 16.88 -4.15
N ASP A 179 -6.57 17.00 -2.82
CA ASP A 179 -7.37 16.18 -1.90
C ASP A 179 -8.89 16.33 -2.10
N ASN A 180 -9.36 17.49 -2.56
CA ASN A 180 -10.77 17.78 -2.85
C ASN A 180 -11.20 17.45 -4.29
N HIS A 181 -10.30 16.96 -5.15
CA HIS A 181 -10.58 16.67 -6.57
C HIS A 181 -11.85 15.83 -6.75
N CYS A 182 -11.90 14.67 -6.09
CA CYS A 182 -13.03 13.75 -6.18
C CYS A 182 -14.34 14.26 -5.57
N LEU A 183 -14.26 15.27 -4.69
CA LEU A 183 -15.45 15.96 -4.18
C LEU A 183 -15.99 16.93 -5.23
N LEU A 184 -15.11 17.64 -5.92
CA LEU A 184 -15.46 18.60 -6.96
C LEU A 184 -15.87 17.88 -8.27
N HIS A 185 -15.33 16.69 -8.52
CA HIS A 185 -15.50 15.94 -9.77
C HIS A 185 -16.00 14.51 -9.45
N PRO A 186 -17.24 14.34 -8.97
CA PRO A 186 -17.75 13.05 -8.48
C PRO A 186 -17.93 11.99 -9.57
N ASN A 187 -17.99 12.41 -10.84
CA ASN A 187 -18.13 11.54 -12.01
C ASN A 187 -16.80 11.33 -12.75
N ASP A 188 -15.68 11.72 -12.14
CA ASP A 188 -14.35 11.53 -12.72
C ASP A 188 -14.04 10.03 -12.86
N ILE A 189 -13.65 9.66 -14.08
CA ILE A 189 -13.35 8.27 -14.48
C ILE A 189 -11.86 8.00 -14.64
N THR A 190 -11.00 8.94 -14.22
CA THR A 190 -9.55 8.80 -14.29
C THR A 190 -9.13 7.48 -13.63
N PRO A 191 -8.37 6.62 -14.33
CA PRO A 191 -7.86 5.38 -13.76
C PRO A 191 -7.04 5.64 -12.49
N TYR A 192 -7.11 4.72 -11.54
CA TYR A 192 -6.31 4.81 -10.32
C TYR A 192 -4.81 4.76 -10.62
N HIS A 193 -4.42 3.96 -11.62
CA HIS A 193 -3.06 3.94 -12.15
C HIS A 193 -3.02 4.21 -13.65
N TYR A 194 -2.03 4.96 -14.13
CA TYR A 194 -1.88 5.23 -15.57
C TYR A 194 -1.63 3.96 -16.40
N TYR A 195 -1.00 2.94 -15.80
CA TYR A 195 -0.66 1.67 -16.42
C TYR A 195 -1.72 0.58 -16.26
N GLU A 196 -2.88 0.92 -15.66
CA GLU A 196 -4.02 0.00 -15.48
C GLU A 196 -5.33 0.69 -15.93
N PRO A 197 -5.49 1.04 -17.23
CA PRO A 197 -6.62 1.84 -17.71
C PRO A 197 -7.99 1.15 -17.52
N GLU A 198 -8.01 -0.19 -17.51
CA GLU A 198 -9.21 -1.00 -17.24
C GLU A 198 -9.42 -1.27 -15.73
N GLY A 199 -8.58 -0.70 -14.88
CA GLY A 199 -8.62 -0.88 -13.45
C GLY A 199 -9.74 -0.08 -12.75
N LYS A 200 -9.55 0.13 -11.45
CA LYS A 200 -10.46 0.96 -10.64
C LYS A 200 -10.25 2.42 -11.01
N THR A 201 -11.28 3.25 -10.92
CA THR A 201 -11.09 4.70 -11.00
C THR A 201 -10.49 5.23 -9.70
N GLU A 202 -9.68 6.30 -9.79
CA GLU A 202 -9.03 6.93 -8.62
C GLU A 202 -10.07 7.31 -7.57
N CYS A 203 -11.10 8.06 -7.98
CA CYS A 203 -12.08 8.61 -7.04
C CYS A 203 -12.96 7.54 -6.38
N SER A 204 -13.34 6.48 -7.10
CA SER A 204 -14.11 5.39 -6.49
C SER A 204 -13.28 4.64 -5.45
N TYR A 205 -12.01 4.38 -5.74
CA TYR A 205 -11.12 3.66 -4.84
C TYR A 205 -10.77 4.48 -3.60
N TYR A 206 -10.43 5.77 -3.77
CA TYR A 206 -10.13 6.68 -2.67
C TYR A 206 -11.32 6.84 -1.74
N LYS A 207 -12.53 7.04 -2.27
CA LYS A 207 -13.75 7.11 -1.45
C LYS A 207 -13.91 5.87 -0.58
N VAL A 208 -13.83 4.67 -1.16
CA VAL A 208 -13.99 3.42 -0.42
C VAL A 208 -12.90 3.23 0.64
N SER A 209 -11.64 3.61 0.35
CA SER A 209 -10.54 3.47 1.30
C SER A 209 -10.63 4.49 2.44
N GLU A 210 -11.00 5.74 2.14
CA GLU A 210 -11.11 6.83 3.10
C GLU A 210 -12.25 6.60 4.10
N GLU A 211 -13.35 5.99 3.66
CA GLU A 211 -14.51 5.70 4.51
C GLU A 211 -14.29 4.53 5.50
N LYS A 212 -13.29 3.69 5.26
CA LYS A 212 -12.95 2.57 6.15
C LYS A 212 -12.22 3.09 7.39
N LEU A 213 -12.92 3.15 8.52
CA LEU A 213 -12.40 3.76 9.75
C LEU A 213 -11.24 3.02 10.45
N THR A 214 -11.08 1.73 10.18
CA THR A 214 -10.13 0.86 10.92
C THR A 214 -9.32 -0.07 10.02
N GLN A 215 -9.18 0.27 8.73
CA GLN A 215 -8.38 -0.46 7.75
C GLN A 215 -8.16 0.39 6.49
N GLY A 216 -7.27 -0.05 5.61
CA GLY A 216 -7.00 0.59 4.32
C GLY A 216 -6.24 1.91 4.47
N HIS A 217 -5.66 2.37 3.38
CA HIS A 217 -4.95 3.64 3.32
C HIS A 217 -5.89 4.83 3.45
N LYS A 218 -5.32 5.98 3.78
CA LYS A 218 -6.06 7.24 3.98
C LYS A 218 -5.59 8.25 2.94
N PHE A 219 -5.77 7.90 1.67
CA PHE A 219 -5.21 8.62 0.52
C PHE A 219 -5.60 10.10 0.52
N ILE A 220 -6.88 10.43 0.77
CA ILE A 220 -7.33 11.83 0.78
C ILE A 220 -6.74 12.56 1.98
N THR A 221 -6.65 11.90 3.13
CA THR A 221 -6.00 12.47 4.32
C THR A 221 -4.51 12.74 4.09
N GLU A 222 -3.78 11.81 3.48
CA GLU A 222 -2.37 11.99 3.14
C GLU A 222 -2.17 13.13 2.12
N LYS A 223 -2.99 13.18 1.05
CA LYS A 223 -2.98 14.28 0.06
C LYS A 223 -3.21 15.65 0.71
N ALA A 224 -4.13 15.73 1.68
CA ALA A 224 -4.39 16.97 2.42
C ALA A 224 -3.18 17.41 3.29
N VAL A 225 -2.35 16.47 3.73
CA VAL A 225 -1.10 16.78 4.44
C VAL A 225 0.00 17.19 3.46
N PHE A 226 0.09 16.59 2.28
CA PHE A 226 1.06 17.03 1.26
C PHE A 226 0.86 18.49 0.87
N GLU A 227 -0.39 18.97 0.82
CA GLU A 227 -0.67 20.39 0.65
C GLU A 227 -0.11 21.25 1.79
N ARG A 228 -0.13 20.78 3.04
CA ARG A 228 0.50 21.49 4.16
C ARG A 228 2.02 21.48 4.04
N TRP A 229 2.61 20.38 3.60
CA TRP A 229 4.05 20.29 3.39
C TRP A 229 4.53 21.21 2.28
N ALA A 230 3.74 21.39 1.22
CA ALA A 230 4.04 22.37 0.17
C ALA A 230 3.98 23.83 0.63
N ASN A 231 3.45 24.13 1.83
CA ASN A 231 3.59 25.44 2.47
C ASN A 231 4.83 25.56 3.39
N LYS A 232 5.55 24.46 3.62
CA LYS A 232 6.73 24.38 4.51
C LYS A 232 8.02 24.08 3.74
N HIS A 233 7.89 23.47 2.57
CA HIS A 233 8.97 23.01 1.70
C HIS A 233 8.70 23.48 0.27
N THR A 234 9.74 23.53 -0.56
CA THR A 234 9.63 23.87 -1.98
C THR A 234 9.03 22.70 -2.74
N ILE A 235 7.70 22.61 -2.77
CA ILE A 235 6.96 21.53 -3.45
C ILE A 235 5.93 22.13 -4.42
N ALA A 236 5.98 21.73 -5.68
CA ALA A 236 4.93 22.01 -6.67
C ALA A 236 4.20 20.71 -7.07
N PHE A 237 2.96 20.85 -7.55
CA PHE A 237 2.16 19.73 -8.06
C PHE A 237 1.78 20.00 -9.50
N LEU A 238 2.11 19.05 -10.37
CA LEU A 238 1.98 19.12 -11.81
C LEU A 238 1.15 17.93 -12.32
N TYR A 239 0.40 18.14 -13.41
CA TYR A 239 -0.38 17.10 -14.10
C TYR A 239 -1.28 16.25 -13.18
N PRO A 240 -2.33 16.83 -12.57
CA PRO A 240 -2.85 18.18 -12.81
C PRO A 240 -2.14 19.23 -11.97
N HIS A 241 -2.08 20.46 -12.50
CA HIS A 241 -1.48 21.58 -11.78
C HIS A 241 -2.43 22.14 -10.72
N TRP A 242 -1.93 22.31 -9.49
CA TRP A 242 -2.63 22.99 -8.41
C TRP A 242 -1.66 23.57 -7.39
N HIS A 243 -2.13 24.54 -6.61
CA HIS A 243 -1.33 25.23 -5.61
C HIS A 243 -1.85 24.98 -4.20
N ALA A 244 -0.92 24.95 -3.25
CA ALA A 244 -1.26 24.82 -1.85
C ALA A 244 -1.94 26.09 -1.31
N SER A 245 -3.05 25.92 -0.60
CA SER A 245 -3.73 27.02 0.05
C SER A 245 -3.09 27.32 1.41
N SER A 246 -2.57 28.53 1.57
CA SER A 246 -2.00 29.02 2.85
C SER A 246 -2.99 28.94 4.03
N ASN A 247 -4.29 28.93 3.74
CA ASN A 247 -5.35 28.80 4.75
C ASN A 247 -5.44 27.41 5.39
N LYS A 248 -4.96 26.34 4.73
CA LYS A 248 -5.01 24.97 5.27
C LYS A 248 -4.01 24.72 6.41
N MET A 249 -2.96 25.53 6.53
CA MET A 249 -2.02 25.45 7.66
C MET A 249 -2.63 25.91 8.98
N LYS A 250 -3.54 26.90 8.95
CA LYS A 250 -4.12 27.53 10.15
C LYS A 250 -5.35 26.79 10.68
N LYS A 251 -5.86 25.81 9.94
CA LYS A 251 -7.08 25.07 10.28
C LYS A 251 -6.74 23.65 10.68
N THR A 252 -7.55 23.10 11.59
CA THR A 252 -7.60 21.66 11.85
C THR A 252 -7.74 20.90 10.53
N LEU A 253 -7.05 19.76 10.39
CA LEU A 253 -7.12 18.96 9.18
C LEU A 253 -8.54 18.37 9.08
N GLU A 254 -9.24 18.64 7.98
CA GLU A 254 -10.63 18.23 7.79
C GLU A 254 -10.73 17.36 6.54
N THR A 255 -10.79 16.05 6.75
CA THR A 255 -10.86 15.05 5.67
C THR A 255 -12.09 14.16 5.83
N PRO A 256 -12.56 13.46 4.79
CA PRO A 256 -13.70 12.55 4.92
C PRO A 256 -13.48 11.48 6.01
N PHE A 257 -12.25 10.97 6.13
CA PHE A 257 -11.88 10.04 7.20
C PHE A 257 -12.01 10.68 8.59
N LEU A 258 -11.38 11.84 8.80
CA LEU A 258 -11.37 12.50 10.12
C LEU A 258 -12.77 12.87 10.59
N LYS A 259 -13.63 13.35 9.69
CA LYS A 259 -15.04 13.63 9.99
C LYS A 259 -15.75 12.37 10.50
N LYS A 260 -15.71 11.29 9.72
CA LYS A 260 -16.37 10.02 10.08
C LYS A 260 -15.76 9.37 11.33
N TYR A 261 -14.43 9.44 11.49
CA TYR A 261 -13.74 8.88 12.65
C TYR A 261 -14.12 9.62 13.92
N ASN A 262 -14.13 10.96 13.90
CA ASN A 262 -14.50 11.78 15.06
C ASN A 262 -15.97 11.59 15.44
N GLU A 263 -16.87 11.48 14.47
CA GLU A 263 -18.28 11.13 14.72
C GLU A 263 -18.43 9.74 15.36
N ALA A 264 -17.73 8.72 14.82
CA ALA A 264 -17.76 7.37 15.37
C ALA A 264 -17.15 7.32 16.78
N LYS A 265 -16.09 8.09 17.05
CA LYS A 265 -15.48 8.24 18.37
C LYS A 265 -16.46 8.85 19.37
N LYS A 266 -17.14 9.95 18.99
CA LYS A 266 -18.20 10.58 19.80
C LYS A 266 -19.34 9.60 20.12
N LYS A 267 -19.73 8.78 19.15
CA LYS A 267 -20.76 7.74 19.29
C LYS A 267 -20.28 6.45 19.99
N LYS A 268 -19.01 6.37 20.42
CA LYS A 268 -18.38 5.15 20.97
C LYS A 268 -18.51 3.92 20.05
N ALA A 269 -18.58 4.14 18.73
CA ALA A 269 -18.82 3.12 17.71
C ALA A 269 -17.54 2.48 17.14
N LEU A 270 -16.36 2.96 17.56
CA LEU A 270 -15.06 2.45 17.08
C LEU A 270 -14.64 1.12 17.74
N VAL A 271 -15.26 0.75 18.86
CA VAL A 271 -15.01 -0.53 19.55
C VAL A 271 -16.08 -1.53 19.09
N LYS A 272 -15.68 -2.58 18.35
CA LYS A 272 -16.54 -3.75 18.19
C LYS A 272 -16.80 -4.31 19.59
N LYS A 273 -18.04 -4.25 20.09
CA LYS A 273 -18.46 -5.06 21.24
C LYS A 273 -18.21 -6.52 20.85
N VAL A 274 -17.18 -7.14 21.42
CA VAL A 274 -17.03 -8.59 21.38
C VAL A 274 -18.21 -9.15 22.16
N LYS A 275 -19.29 -9.52 21.48
CA LYS A 275 -20.32 -10.35 22.09
C LYS A 275 -19.68 -11.72 22.31
N VAL A 276 -19.17 -11.95 23.51
CA VAL A 276 -18.82 -13.30 23.97
C VAL A 276 -20.12 -14.09 24.00
N VAL A 277 -20.40 -14.84 22.94
CA VAL A 277 -21.50 -15.81 22.94
C VAL A 277 -21.04 -16.98 23.78
N VAL A 278 -21.29 -16.91 25.10
CA VAL A 278 -21.18 -18.08 25.97
C VAL A 278 -22.28 -19.05 25.56
N ARG A 279 -21.94 -20.03 24.70
CA ARG A 279 -22.81 -21.18 24.45
C ARG A 279 -22.91 -22.00 25.74
N ARG A 280 -23.92 -21.73 26.58
CA ARG A 280 -24.34 -22.64 27.65
C ARG A 280 -24.74 -23.98 26.99
N LYS A 281 -23.92 -25.01 27.16
CA LYS A 281 -24.30 -26.41 26.83
C LYS A 281 -25.44 -26.81 27.77
N VAL A 282 -26.68 -26.70 27.30
CA VAL A 282 -27.83 -27.31 27.98
C VAL A 282 -27.74 -28.82 27.72
N ARG A 283 -27.37 -29.60 28.74
CA ARG A 283 -27.51 -31.06 28.74
C ARG A 283 -29.01 -31.39 28.68
N ARG A 284 -29.54 -31.70 27.49
CA ARG A 284 -30.86 -32.33 27.36
C ARG A 284 -30.76 -33.78 27.81
N LYS A 285 -31.43 -34.13 28.93
CA LYS A 285 -31.71 -35.52 29.31
C LYS A 285 -32.72 -36.09 28.31
N VAL A 286 -32.35 -37.19 27.65
CA VAL A 286 -33.25 -37.95 26.77
C VAL A 286 -34.07 -38.93 27.64
N PRO A 287 -35.41 -38.94 27.59
CA PRO A 287 -36.20 -39.92 28.32
C PRO A 287 -36.25 -41.25 27.56
N VAL A 288 -35.96 -42.33 28.27
CA VAL A 288 -36.04 -43.72 27.80
C VAL A 288 -37.52 -44.10 27.61
N LYS A 289 -37.96 -44.34 26.36
CA LYS A 289 -39.26 -44.95 26.06
C LYS A 289 -39.12 -46.46 25.97
N LYS A 290 -39.87 -47.18 26.81
CA LYS A 290 -40.06 -48.64 26.78
C LYS A 290 -40.71 -49.06 25.45
N GLN A 291 -40.07 -49.95 24.69
CA GLN A 291 -40.66 -50.59 23.50
C GLN A 291 -41.41 -51.87 23.91
N GLY A 292 -42.71 -51.91 23.60
CA GLY A 292 -43.53 -53.12 23.62
C GLY A 292 -43.33 -53.94 22.36
N ARG A 293 -43.25 -55.27 22.52
CA ARG A 293 -43.21 -56.29 21.46
C ARG A 293 -44.47 -56.25 20.58
N LYS A 294 -44.31 -56.39 19.26
CA LYS A 294 -45.09 -57.33 18.41
C LYS A 294 -44.39 -57.59 17.07
N LYS A 295 -44.63 -58.80 16.57
CA LYS A 295 -43.89 -59.59 15.56
C LYS A 295 -44.23 -59.27 14.09
N HIS A 296 -43.42 -59.87 13.20
CA HIS A 296 -43.61 -60.20 11.77
C HIS A 296 -43.36 -59.05 10.78
N THR A 297 -42.68 -59.21 9.64
CA THR A 297 -42.30 -60.39 8.83
C THR A 297 -41.16 -59.99 7.86
N GLU A 298 -40.33 -60.96 7.45
CA GLU A 298 -39.27 -60.83 6.45
C GLU A 298 -39.78 -60.43 5.05
N LYS A 299 -38.95 -59.70 4.29
CA LYS A 299 -38.66 -60.05 2.89
C LYS A 299 -37.36 -59.39 2.38
N ASN A 300 -36.50 -60.25 1.85
CA ASN A 300 -35.24 -60.00 1.17
C ASN A 300 -35.32 -59.01 -0.02
N LYS A 301 -34.23 -58.25 -0.23
CA LYS A 301 -33.60 -58.15 -1.57
C LYS A 301 -32.12 -57.70 -1.46
N LYS A 302 -31.30 -58.41 -2.24
CA LYS A 302 -29.83 -58.40 -2.31
C LYS A 302 -29.26 -57.31 -3.25
N ARG A 303 -27.91 -57.18 -3.16
CA ARG A 303 -26.90 -56.69 -4.14
C ARG A 303 -26.71 -55.18 -4.20
N GLY A 304 -25.50 -54.62 -4.28
CA GLY A 304 -24.12 -55.12 -4.41
C GLY A 304 -23.17 -53.89 -4.34
N THR A 305 -22.07 -53.97 -3.58
CA THR A 305 -20.67 -54.13 -4.02
C THR A 305 -19.89 -52.86 -4.41
N ASN A 306 -18.65 -52.83 -3.86
CA ASN A 306 -17.44 -52.04 -4.17
C ASN A 306 -17.42 -50.58 -3.70
N GLY A 307 -16.48 -50.13 -2.87
CA GLY A 307 -15.01 -50.28 -2.92
C GLY A 307 -14.46 -48.94 -3.45
N ASN A 308 -13.52 -48.19 -2.86
CA ASN A 308 -12.27 -48.59 -2.24
C ASN A 308 -11.63 -47.39 -1.45
N ASN A 309 -10.69 -47.75 -0.56
CA ASN A 309 -9.84 -46.94 0.34
C ASN A 309 -8.99 -45.86 -0.37
N ARG A 310 -8.69 -44.67 0.19
CA ARG A 310 -7.81 -44.30 1.34
C ARG A 310 -6.35 -44.81 1.29
N LYS A 311 -5.41 -43.86 1.16
CA LYS A 311 -3.99 -43.79 1.65
C LYS A 311 -3.47 -42.41 1.19
N ILE A 312 -3.13 -41.38 1.98
CA ILE A 312 -2.21 -41.16 3.12
C ILE A 312 -0.76 -41.56 2.86
N GLY A 313 0.10 -40.52 2.78
CA GLY A 313 1.44 -40.49 3.37
C GLY A 313 2.60 -40.28 2.37
N LYS A 314 3.28 -39.14 2.42
CA LYS A 314 4.59 -38.99 3.11
C LYS A 314 5.18 -37.60 2.92
N VAL A 315 5.70 -37.09 4.04
CA VAL A 315 6.57 -35.93 4.21
C VAL A 315 8.00 -36.37 3.95
N VAL A 316 8.79 -35.56 3.23
CA VAL A 316 10.26 -35.61 3.27
C VAL A 316 10.80 -34.18 3.24
N SER A 317 11.59 -33.89 4.27
CA SER A 317 12.43 -32.73 4.49
C SER A 317 13.70 -32.76 3.65
N ARG A 318 14.07 -31.62 3.07
CA ARG A 318 15.40 -31.00 3.21
C ARG A 318 15.34 -29.56 2.76
#